data_AF-A0A7N0R9R1-F1
#
_entry.id   AF-A0A7N0R9R1-F1
#
_cell.length_a   1.000
_cell.length_b   1.000
_cell.length_c   1.000
_cell.angle_alpha   90.00
_cell.angle_beta   90.00
_cell.angle_gamma   90.00
#
_symmetry.space_group_name_H-M   'P 1'
#
loop_
_entity.id
_entity.type
_entity.pdbx_description
1 polymer ?
#
loop_
_entity_poly.entity_id
_entity_poly.type
_entity_poly.pdbx_seq_one_letter_code
_entity_poly.pdbx_strand_id
1 'polypeptide(L)'
;MVAMNLKAETFKLMDQRSAIETEMNVIIQRLWHPGGPGLTGNLFDSEGFPRSDVDIPAVLADHHHLVELRSNYNELTKKIDQNIQILHSARLSSPPSSEKDSGLGEGSVSYQAPIGSIY
;
A
#
# COMPACT_ATOMS: atom_id res chain seq x y z
N MET A 1 17.35 2.88 -20.08
CA MET A 1 16.25 1.90 -20.24
C MET A 1 15.80 1.27 -18.91
N VAL A 2 16.69 1.04 -17.93
CA VAL A 2 16.36 0.38 -16.64
C VAL A 2 15.29 1.12 -15.80
N ALA A 3 15.35 2.45 -15.71
CA ALA A 3 14.42 3.22 -14.88
C ALA A 3 12.95 3.18 -15.37
N MET A 4 12.71 3.15 -16.68
CA MET A 4 11.34 3.03 -17.24
C MET A 4 10.76 1.63 -16.96
N ASN A 5 11.58 0.59 -17.03
CA ASN A 5 11.15 -0.78 -16.70
C ASN A 5 10.79 -0.91 -15.22
N LEU A 6 11.61 -0.34 -14.34
CA LEU A 6 11.36 -0.37 -12.90
C LEU A 6 10.09 0.40 -12.53
N LYS A 7 9.86 1.56 -13.15
CA LYS A 7 8.61 2.32 -12.98
C LYS A 7 7.39 1.50 -13.40
N ALA A 8 7.43 0.87 -14.58
CA ALA A 8 6.33 0.04 -15.07
C ALA A 8 6.09 -1.19 -14.15
N GLU A 9 7.16 -1.81 -13.67
CA GLU A 9 7.07 -2.91 -12.70
C GLU A 9 6.41 -2.46 -11.39
N THR A 10 6.77 -1.30 -10.85
CA THR A 10 6.16 -0.77 -9.63
C THR A 10 4.65 -0.57 -9.78
N PHE A 11 4.18 -0.02 -10.91
CA PHE A 11 2.74 0.09 -11.15
C PHE A 11 2.06 -1.26 -11.20
N LYS A 12 2.65 -2.23 -11.90
CA LYS A 12 2.12 -3.60 -11.95
C LYS A 12 2.02 -4.22 -10.55
N LEU A 13 3.02 -4.02 -9.70
CA LEU A 13 3.01 -4.52 -8.32
C LEU A 13 1.91 -3.83 -7.48
N MET A 14 1.65 -2.54 -7.69
CA MET A 14 0.55 -1.82 -7.01
C MET A 14 -0.82 -2.35 -7.42
N ASP A 15 -1.02 -2.65 -8.72
CA ASP A 15 -2.25 -3.25 -9.21
C ASP A 15 -2.46 -4.65 -8.60
N GLN A 16 -1.41 -5.47 -8.58
CA GLN A 16 -1.44 -6.79 -7.94
C GLN A 16 -1.75 -6.69 -6.45
N ARG A 17 -1.14 -5.72 -5.73
CA ARG A 17 -1.42 -5.49 -4.32
C ARG A 17 -2.89 -5.16 -4.09
N SER A 18 -3.47 -4.31 -4.94
CA SER A 18 -4.88 -3.91 -4.87
C SER A 18 -5.84 -5.08 -5.14
N ALA A 19 -5.47 -5.99 -6.05
CA ALA A 19 -6.22 -7.22 -6.29
C ALA A 19 -6.23 -8.14 -5.06
N ILE A 20 -5.07 -8.31 -4.41
CA ILE A 20 -4.95 -9.08 -3.16
C ILE A 20 -5.76 -8.44 -2.03
N GLU A 21 -5.73 -7.11 -1.88
CA GLU A 21 -6.57 -6.40 -0.90
C GLU A 21 -8.06 -6.66 -1.11
N THR A 22 -8.50 -6.69 -2.38
CA THR A 22 -9.88 -7.00 -2.74
C THR A 22 -10.25 -8.42 -2.34
N GLU A 23 -9.38 -9.39 -2.63
CA GLU A 23 -9.58 -10.79 -2.27
C GLU A 23 -9.60 -11.02 -0.76
N MET A 24 -8.67 -10.41 -0.02
CA MET A 24 -8.67 -10.42 1.44
C MET A 24 -10.00 -9.89 2.00
N ASN A 25 -10.52 -8.78 1.45
CA ASN A 25 -11.78 -8.20 1.89
C ASN A 25 -12.97 -9.13 1.65
N VAL A 26 -12.99 -9.87 0.54
CA VAL A 26 -14.04 -10.87 0.26
C VAL A 26 -14.02 -11.98 1.32
N ILE A 27 -12.84 -12.51 1.65
CA ILE A 27 -12.68 -13.56 2.66
C ILE A 27 -13.08 -13.04 4.04
N ILE A 28 -12.63 -11.82 4.42
CA ILE A 28 -12.97 -11.19 5.70
C ILE A 28 -14.48 -11.04 5.83
N GLN A 29 -15.17 -10.55 4.79
CA GLN A 29 -16.63 -10.41 4.81
C GLN A 29 -17.34 -11.76 4.97
N ARG A 30 -16.86 -12.81 4.29
CA ARG A 30 -17.39 -14.16 4.45
C ARG A 30 -17.23 -14.67 5.88
N LEU A 31 -16.09 -14.42 6.52
CA LEU A 31 -15.85 -14.85 7.90
C LEU A 31 -16.63 -14.03 8.95
N TRP A 32 -17.01 -12.79 8.63
CA TRP A 32 -17.68 -11.83 9.53
C TRP A 32 -19.21 -11.75 9.40
N HIS A 33 -19.85 -12.74 8.75
CA HIS A 33 -21.31 -12.79 8.76
C HIS A 33 -21.86 -12.97 10.20
N PRO A 34 -23.11 -12.55 10.50
CA PRO A 34 -23.72 -12.81 11.79
C PRO A 34 -23.70 -14.30 12.16
N GLY A 35 -23.20 -14.63 13.35
CA GLY A 35 -23.00 -16.03 13.78
C GLY A 35 -21.74 -16.71 13.21
N GLY A 36 -21.01 -16.02 12.32
CA GLY A 36 -19.76 -16.52 11.74
C GLY A 36 -18.65 -16.70 12.77
N PRO A 37 -17.64 -17.52 12.45
CA PRO A 37 -16.52 -17.79 13.33
C PRO A 37 -15.54 -16.62 13.42
N GLY A 38 -15.64 -15.62 12.54
CA GLY A 38 -14.69 -14.51 12.50
C GLY A 38 -13.29 -14.95 12.03
N LEU A 39 -12.29 -14.10 12.26
CA LEU A 39 -10.92 -14.32 11.79
C LEU A 39 -10.11 -15.27 12.70
N THR A 40 -10.52 -15.40 13.96
CA THR A 40 -9.80 -16.17 14.99
C THR A 40 -10.75 -16.89 15.95
N GLY A 41 -12.05 -16.90 15.67
CA GLY A 41 -13.02 -17.48 16.60
C GLY A 41 -13.01 -19.00 16.56
N ASN A 42 -13.53 -19.57 17.64
CA ASN A 42 -13.48 -21.00 17.88
C ASN A 42 -14.41 -21.75 16.90
N LEU A 43 -13.90 -22.84 16.35
CA LEU A 43 -14.66 -23.74 15.45
C LEU A 43 -15.34 -24.89 16.20
N PHE A 44 -15.12 -24.96 17.51
CA PHE A 44 -15.79 -25.89 18.41
C PHE A 44 -16.81 -25.13 19.26
N ASP A 45 -17.91 -25.82 19.58
CA ASP A 45 -18.92 -25.32 20.50
C ASP A 45 -18.44 -25.41 21.96
N SER A 46 -19.33 -25.08 22.91
CA SER A 46 -19.04 -25.13 24.35
C SER A 46 -18.82 -26.53 24.89
N GLU A 47 -19.25 -27.56 24.17
CA GLU A 47 -19.11 -28.97 24.56
C GLU A 47 -17.85 -29.62 23.94
N GLY A 48 -17.16 -28.89 23.06
CA GLY A 48 -15.93 -29.33 22.39
C GLY A 48 -16.19 -30.07 21.07
N PHE A 49 -17.42 -30.06 20.56
CA PHE A 49 -17.75 -30.65 19.27
C PHE A 49 -17.61 -29.63 18.14
N PRO A 50 -17.33 -30.09 16.90
CA PRO A 50 -17.32 -29.21 15.74
C PRO A 50 -18.67 -28.50 15.60
N ARG A 51 -18.64 -27.17 15.51
CA ARG A 51 -19.83 -26.33 15.32
C ARG A 51 -20.64 -26.78 14.09
N SER A 52 -21.92 -27.03 14.30
CA SER A 52 -22.85 -27.49 13.25
C SER A 52 -23.44 -26.34 12.42
N ASP A 53 -23.32 -25.10 12.89
CA ASP A 53 -23.86 -23.91 12.24
C ASP A 53 -22.94 -23.30 11.18
N VAL A 54 -21.70 -23.83 11.04
CA VAL A 54 -20.70 -23.34 10.09
C VAL A 54 -20.05 -24.49 9.33
N ASP A 55 -19.67 -24.24 8.08
CA ASP A 55 -18.87 -25.17 7.30
C ASP A 55 -17.39 -25.06 7.71
N ILE A 56 -16.98 -25.90 8.67
CA ILE A 56 -15.63 -25.87 9.25
C ILE A 56 -14.53 -26.04 8.18
N PRO A 57 -14.61 -27.02 7.26
CA PRO A 57 -13.67 -27.12 6.14
C PRO A 57 -13.52 -25.82 5.33
N ALA A 58 -14.63 -25.15 5.00
CA ALA A 58 -14.59 -23.89 4.26
C ALA A 58 -13.93 -22.76 5.07
N VAL A 59 -14.26 -22.66 6.36
CA VAL A 59 -13.66 -21.66 7.26
C VAL A 59 -12.16 -21.86 7.42
N LEU A 60 -11.71 -23.11 7.54
CA LEU A 60 -10.28 -23.42 7.60
C LEU A 60 -9.57 -23.02 6.30
N ALA A 61 -10.15 -23.37 5.15
CA ALA A 61 -9.61 -22.96 3.85
C ALA A 61 -9.48 -21.43 3.75
N ASP A 62 -10.48 -20.70 4.24
CA ASP A 62 -10.47 -19.23 4.29
C ASP A 62 -9.38 -18.67 5.20
N HIS A 63 -9.20 -19.24 6.39
CA HIS A 63 -8.15 -18.83 7.31
C HIS A 63 -6.76 -19.07 6.71
N HIS A 64 -6.54 -20.25 6.12
CA HIS A 64 -5.28 -20.57 5.44
C HIS A 64 -5.01 -19.61 4.29
N HIS A 65 -6.00 -19.40 3.43
CA HIS A 65 -5.87 -18.51 2.30
C HIS A 65 -5.59 -17.07 2.74
N LEU A 66 -6.25 -16.59 3.80
CA LEU A 66 -6.01 -15.26 4.35
C LEU A 66 -4.57 -15.09 4.87
N VAL A 67 -3.97 -16.14 5.45
CA VAL A 67 -2.56 -16.13 5.88
C VAL A 67 -1.62 -16.01 4.68
N GLU A 68 -1.86 -16.78 3.62
CA GLU A 68 -1.08 -16.72 2.38
C GLU A 68 -1.17 -15.34 1.72
N LEU A 69 -2.37 -14.80 1.57
CA LEU A 69 -2.61 -13.48 1.00
C LEU A 69 -1.92 -12.37 1.80
N ARG A 70 -1.94 -12.45 3.14
CA ARG A 70 -1.23 -11.50 4.01
C ARG A 70 0.28 -11.56 3.80
N SER A 71 0.85 -12.76 3.65
CA SER A 71 2.28 -12.90 3.34
C SER A 71 2.61 -12.26 2.00
N ASN A 72 1.85 -12.60 0.96
CA ASN A 72 2.04 -12.07 -0.39
C ASN A 72 1.89 -10.54 -0.42
N TYR A 73 0.87 -9.99 0.23
CA TYR A 73 0.69 -8.56 0.40
C TYR A 73 1.91 -7.88 1.02
N ASN A 74 2.46 -8.47 2.09
CA ASN A 74 3.66 -7.93 2.74
C ASN A 74 4.89 -8.00 1.83
N GLU A 75 5.05 -9.06 1.04
CA GLU A 75 6.13 -9.19 0.07
C GLU A 75 6.03 -8.16 -1.06
N LEU A 76 4.83 -7.99 -1.65
CA LEU A 76 4.58 -6.97 -2.67
C LEU A 76 4.84 -5.57 -2.15
N THR A 77 4.37 -5.27 -0.93
CA THR A 77 4.58 -3.96 -0.29
C THR A 77 6.07 -3.66 -0.13
N LYS A 78 6.85 -4.61 0.39
CA LYS A 78 8.31 -4.47 0.50
C LYS A 78 8.99 -4.25 -0.85
N LYS A 79 8.56 -4.97 -1.89
CA LYS A 79 9.12 -4.84 -3.23
C LYS A 79 8.81 -3.47 -3.85
N ILE A 80 7.59 -2.98 -3.67
CA ILE A 80 7.18 -1.64 -4.09
C ILE A 80 8.07 -0.58 -3.41
N ASP A 81 8.25 -0.69 -2.10
CA ASP A 81 9.10 0.25 -1.32
C ASP A 81 10.55 0.27 -1.84
N GLN A 82 11.13 -0.90 -2.10
CA GLN A 82 12.47 -1.03 -2.67
C GLN A 82 12.57 -0.38 -4.05
N ASN A 83 11.60 -0.64 -4.93
CA ASN A 83 11.60 -0.05 -6.27
C ASN A 83 11.50 1.48 -6.21
N ILE A 84 10.67 2.02 -5.32
CA ILE A 84 10.55 3.47 -5.10
C ILE A 84 11.89 4.04 -4.61
N GLN A 85 12.55 3.42 -3.64
CA GLN A 85 13.87 3.86 -3.16
C GLN A 85 14.94 3.88 -4.26
N ILE A 86 14.96 2.86 -5.13
CA ILE A 86 15.88 2.79 -6.26
C ILE A 86 15.58 3.89 -7.28
N LEU A 87 14.30 4.11 -7.61
CA LEU A 87 13.90 5.19 -8.54
C LEU A 87 14.29 6.58 -8.00
N HIS A 88 14.16 6.81 -6.70
CA HIS A 88 14.54 8.06 -6.06
C HIS A 88 16.06 8.26 -6.03
N SER A 89 16.83 7.23 -5.68
CA SER A 89 18.30 7.31 -5.64
C SER A 89 18.93 7.47 -7.03
N ALA A 90 18.40 6.78 -8.06
CA ALA A 90 18.84 6.94 -9.44
C ALA A 90 18.59 8.37 -9.99
N ARG A 91 17.58 9.06 -9.48
CA ARG A 91 17.30 10.45 -9.87
C ARG A 91 18.25 11.44 -9.22
N LEU A 92 18.70 11.17 -8.00
CA LEU A 92 19.66 12.01 -7.26
C LEU A 92 21.10 11.82 -7.74
N SER A 93 21.44 10.65 -8.29
CA SER A 93 22.79 10.37 -8.83
C SER A 93 23.00 10.90 -10.26
N SER A 94 21.94 11.32 -10.96
CA SER A 94 22.07 12.05 -12.22
C SER A 94 22.42 13.50 -11.91
N PRO A 95 23.57 14.04 -12.37
CA PRO A 95 23.85 15.46 -12.22
C PRO A 95 22.73 16.25 -12.90
N PRO A 96 22.31 17.41 -12.35
CA PRO A 96 21.41 18.30 -13.06
C PRO A 96 22.08 18.65 -14.37
N SER A 97 21.45 18.29 -15.49
CA SER A 97 21.84 18.82 -16.79
C SER A 97 21.69 20.33 -16.70
N SER A 98 22.81 21.04 -16.58
CA SER A 98 22.87 22.49 -16.57
C SER A 98 22.25 23.03 -17.85
N GLU A 99 20.99 23.43 -17.78
CA GLU A 99 20.44 24.44 -18.68
C GLU A 99 21.15 25.75 -18.33
N LYS A 100 22.15 26.06 -19.16
CA LYS A 100 22.89 27.30 -19.15
C LYS A 100 21.98 28.36 -19.77
N ASP A 101 21.13 29.00 -18.97
CA ASP A 101 20.55 30.30 -19.32
C ASP A 101 21.18 31.37 -18.44
N SER A 102 22.11 32.10 -19.05
CA SER A 102 22.86 33.19 -18.46
C SER A 102 22.12 34.51 -18.69
N GLY A 103 21.60 35.09 -17.61
CA GLY A 103 21.05 36.44 -17.59
C GLY A 103 21.14 37.07 -16.20
N LEU A 104 22.26 37.72 -15.92
CA LEU A 104 22.53 38.54 -14.73
C LEU A 104 21.57 39.74 -14.67
N GLY A 105 21.10 40.07 -13.47
CA GLY A 105 20.36 41.29 -13.18
C GLY A 105 20.07 41.46 -11.70
N GLU A 106 21.10 41.86 -10.94
CA GLU A 106 20.97 42.30 -9.55
C GLU A 106 19.99 43.47 -9.42
N GLY A 107 19.13 43.42 -8.41
CA GLY A 107 18.15 44.46 -8.11
C GLY A 107 17.65 44.35 -6.68
N SER A 108 18.52 44.73 -5.74
CA SER A 108 18.20 44.91 -4.32
C SER A 108 17.13 45.98 -4.13
N VAL A 109 15.96 45.65 -3.58
CA VAL A 109 15.08 46.65 -2.94
C VAL A 109 14.51 46.09 -1.64
N SER A 110 14.80 46.83 -0.57
CA SER A 110 14.39 46.63 0.82
C SER A 110 12.93 46.97 1.09
N TYR A 111 12.41 46.34 2.16
CA TYR A 111 11.16 46.48 2.91
C TYR A 111 10.28 47.74 2.72
N GLN A 112 8.97 47.51 2.59
CA GLN A 112 7.96 48.23 3.39
C GLN A 112 6.64 47.44 3.46
N ALA A 113 6.21 47.05 4.66
CA ALA A 113 4.86 46.56 4.92
C ALA A 113 3.91 47.76 5.15
N PRO A 114 2.70 47.78 4.56
CA PRO A 114 1.65 48.67 5.02
C PRO A 114 0.84 47.99 6.13
N ILE A 115 0.87 48.65 7.28
CA ILE A 115 -0.02 48.45 8.43
C ILE A 115 -1.41 48.98 8.06
N GLY A 116 -2.47 48.28 8.47
CA GLY A 116 -3.87 48.78 8.49
C GLY A 116 -4.80 47.97 7.60
N SER A 117 -6.04 47.67 7.96
CA SER A 117 -6.90 48.18 9.02
C SER A 117 -8.01 47.16 9.28
N ILE A 118 -8.43 47.13 10.53
CA ILE A 118 -9.61 46.45 11.06
C ILE A 118 -10.85 46.81 10.23
N TYR A 119 -11.65 45.79 9.88
CA TYR A 119 -13.12 45.80 9.95
C TYR A 119 -13.63 44.36 10.12
#